data_AF-A0A1H6RH86-F1
#
_entry.id   AF-A0A1H6RH86-F1
#
_cell.length_a   1.000
_cell.length_b   1.000
_cell.length_c   1.000
_cell.angle_alpha   90.00
_cell.angle_beta   90.00
_cell.angle_gamma   90.00
#
_symmetry.space_group_name_H-M   'P 1'
#
loop_
_entity.id
_entity.type
_entity.pdbx_description
1 polymer ?
#
loop_
_entity_poly.entity_id
_entity_poly.type
_entity_poly.pdbx_seq_one_letter_code
_entity_poly.pdbx_strand_id
1 'polypeptide(L)'
;MDDSHSIPDGGRRDFLRKGLTMIPAVTLASTGLGVTAQQLMAAPTAPAPANAHVPATPASGDYHPAFFTAEEWAFLQAAVSRIIPADEHGPGALEAGAAEYIDRQMNTPYATGAQWYMQGPFVTDAPAEMGYQLQLNPQQIYRLGIAATDAWCLTQMKKNFAAQDSATRDQILGKIEAGELHFDELPAKAFFSLLVQNTREGFFCDPVHGGNKDMVGWRQIGFPGARADFMDWVERNEAYPFPPVSIRGERA
;
A
#
# COMPACT_ATOMS: atom_id res chain seq x y z
N MET A 1 -18.15 -40.68 -11.43
CA MET A 1 -17.93 -40.38 -10.00
C MET A 1 -16.82 -39.35 -9.94
N ASP A 2 -17.16 -38.22 -9.35
CA ASP A 2 -16.26 -37.16 -8.89
C ASP A 2 -15.13 -37.73 -8.03
N ASP A 3 -13.95 -37.13 -8.10
CA ASP A 3 -13.13 -36.85 -6.91
C ASP A 3 -12.09 -35.77 -7.25
N SER A 4 -12.35 -34.58 -6.71
CA SER A 4 -11.51 -33.39 -6.78
C SER A 4 -10.51 -33.41 -5.62
N HIS A 5 -9.22 -33.36 -5.93
CA HIS A 5 -8.19 -33.07 -4.93
C HIS A 5 -7.84 -31.57 -4.95
N SER A 6 -8.33 -30.88 -3.93
CA SER A 6 -7.97 -29.51 -3.57
C SER A 6 -6.57 -29.47 -2.95
N ILE A 7 -5.74 -28.54 -3.43
CA ILE A 7 -4.44 -28.21 -2.83
C ILE A 7 -4.69 -27.19 -1.69
N PRO A 8 -4.18 -27.39 -0.46
CA PRO A 8 -4.31 -26.39 0.58
C PRO A 8 -3.31 -25.24 0.36
N ASP A 9 -3.83 -24.03 0.19
CA ASP A 9 -3.06 -22.78 0.23
C ASP A 9 -2.62 -22.46 1.65
N GLY A 10 -1.31 -22.51 1.92
CA GLY A 10 -0.75 -22.16 3.23
C GLY A 10 0.76 -22.36 3.39
N GLY A 11 1.42 -23.08 2.48
CA GLY A 11 2.79 -23.56 2.69
C GLY A 11 3.90 -22.49 2.71
N ARG A 12 3.70 -21.29 2.13
CA ARG A 12 4.80 -20.34 1.93
C ARG A 12 5.15 -19.52 3.17
N ARG A 13 4.16 -19.18 4.01
CA ARG A 13 4.38 -18.40 5.25
C ARG A 13 4.69 -19.26 6.47
N ASP A 14 4.26 -20.53 6.46
CA ASP A 14 4.48 -21.46 7.58
C ASP A 14 5.93 -21.97 7.64
N PHE A 15 6.63 -21.99 6.50
CA PHE A 15 8.05 -22.32 6.40
C PHE A 15 8.95 -21.28 7.09
N LEU A 16 8.60 -19.99 7.02
CA LEU A 16 9.39 -18.90 7.61
C LEU A 16 9.25 -18.81 9.13
N ARG A 17 8.17 -19.34 9.73
CA ARG A 17 7.95 -19.32 11.18
C ARG A 17 8.75 -20.37 11.96
N LYS A 18 9.22 -21.44 11.32
CA LYS A 18 9.76 -22.63 12.01
C LYS A 18 11.29 -22.66 12.18
N GLY A 19 12.00 -21.63 11.72
CA GLY A 19 13.47 -21.61 11.77
C GLY A 19 14.05 -20.42 12.53
N LEU A 20 14.06 -20.45 13.86
CA LEU A 20 15.04 -19.68 14.65
C LEU A 20 15.09 -20.21 16.10
N THR A 21 16.14 -20.95 16.46
CA THR A 21 16.47 -21.24 17.87
C THR A 21 17.97 -21.19 18.12
N MET A 22 18.30 -20.53 19.24
CA MET A 22 19.54 -20.48 20.02
C MET A 22 20.59 -19.40 19.71
N ILE A 23 20.77 -18.51 20.70
CA ILE A 23 22.00 -17.76 20.98
C ILE A 23 22.33 -18.01 22.47
N PRO A 24 23.58 -18.33 22.86
CA PRO A 24 23.97 -18.37 24.26
C PRO A 24 24.28 -16.97 24.80
N ALA A 25 23.78 -16.68 25.99
CA ALA A 25 23.95 -15.42 26.70
C ALA A 25 25.34 -15.28 27.35
N VAL A 26 25.92 -14.08 27.29
CA VAL A 26 27.06 -13.67 28.15
C VAL A 26 26.64 -12.42 28.92
N THR A 27 26.55 -12.54 30.24
CA THR A 27 26.22 -11.44 31.16
C THR A 27 27.49 -10.73 31.64
N LEU A 28 27.57 -9.41 31.45
CA LEU A 28 28.52 -8.55 32.15
C LEU A 28 27.74 -7.54 32.99
N ALA A 29 27.87 -7.68 34.30
CA ALA A 29 27.36 -6.75 35.30
C ALA A 29 28.33 -5.58 35.48
N SER A 30 27.82 -4.35 35.58
CA SER A 30 28.51 -3.29 36.31
C SER A 30 27.52 -2.38 37.04
N THR A 31 27.81 -2.26 38.32
CA THR A 31 27.17 -1.51 39.39
C THR A 31 27.43 0.00 39.26
N GLY A 32 26.48 0.83 39.70
CA GLY A 32 26.86 2.16 40.21
C GLY A 32 25.75 3.19 40.37
N LEU A 33 25.36 3.41 41.63
CA LEU A 33 25.08 4.70 42.29
C LEU A 33 23.93 5.55 41.69
N GLY A 34 22.75 5.64 42.30
CA GLY A 34 22.53 6.08 43.68
C GLY A 34 22.39 7.61 43.73
N VAL A 35 21.22 8.14 43.37
CA VAL A 35 20.84 9.53 43.70
C VAL A 35 19.40 9.58 44.16
N THR A 36 19.21 10.27 45.28
CA THR A 36 18.06 10.30 46.17
C THR A 36 16.86 11.05 45.59
N ALA A 37 15.67 10.49 45.84
CA ALA A 37 14.38 11.13 45.64
C ALA A 37 14.20 12.34 46.56
N GLN A 38 13.83 13.49 46.00
CA GLN A 38 13.18 14.56 46.75
C GLN A 38 12.07 15.19 45.91
N GLN A 39 10.88 15.14 46.50
CA GLN A 39 9.60 15.61 46.00
C GLN A 39 9.63 17.10 45.64
N LEU A 40 9.10 17.45 44.46
CA LEU A 40 8.45 18.74 44.25
C LEU A 40 6.94 18.55 44.16
N MET A 41 6.27 19.52 44.78
CA MET A 41 4.88 19.50 45.21
C MET A 41 3.89 19.56 44.04
N ALA A 42 2.77 18.87 44.25
CA ALA A 42 1.60 18.85 43.38
C ALA A 42 0.93 20.23 43.28
N ALA A 43 0.60 20.64 42.05
CA ALA A 43 -0.39 21.66 41.77
C ALA A 43 -1.70 20.97 41.36
N PRO A 44 -2.88 21.48 41.77
CA PRO A 44 -4.16 20.85 41.46
C PRO A 44 -4.47 21.00 39.97
N THR A 45 -4.61 19.87 39.28
CA THR A 45 -5.02 19.81 37.87
C THR A 45 -6.53 20.01 37.80
N ALA A 46 -6.98 21.11 37.22
CA ALA A 46 -8.38 21.30 36.85
C ALA A 46 -8.76 20.28 35.74
N PRO A 47 -9.96 19.69 35.77
CA PRO A 47 -10.39 18.76 34.72
C PRO A 47 -10.62 19.53 33.42
N ALA A 48 -9.85 19.19 32.38
CA ALA A 48 -10.10 19.69 31.03
C ALA A 48 -11.44 19.13 30.52
N PRO A 49 -12.29 19.93 29.84
CA PRO A 49 -13.55 19.45 29.33
C PRO A 49 -13.30 18.41 28.22
N ALA A 50 -13.75 17.18 28.47
CA ALA A 50 -13.92 16.16 27.45
C ALA A 50 -15.07 16.61 26.53
N ASN A 51 -14.72 17.29 25.43
CA ASN A 51 -15.50 17.43 24.19
C ASN A 51 -14.70 18.27 23.19
N ALA A 52 -13.53 17.77 22.78
CA ALA A 52 -12.95 18.18 21.51
C ALA A 52 -13.68 17.38 20.44
N HIS A 53 -14.64 18.02 19.76
CA HIS A 53 -15.18 17.54 18.50
C HIS A 53 -14.03 17.51 17.50
N VAL A 54 -13.34 16.37 17.42
CA VAL A 54 -12.42 16.08 16.32
C VAL A 54 -13.31 16.11 15.07
N PRO A 55 -13.02 16.95 14.06
CA PRO A 55 -13.74 16.90 12.81
C PRO A 55 -13.59 15.48 12.28
N ALA A 56 -14.70 14.79 12.08
CA ALA A 56 -14.69 13.49 11.44
C ALA A 56 -13.96 13.64 10.10
N THR A 57 -12.88 12.89 9.91
CA THR A 57 -12.24 12.67 8.62
C THR A 57 -13.35 12.30 7.62
N PRO A 58 -13.45 12.96 6.46
CA PRO A 58 -14.51 12.66 5.51
C PRO A 58 -14.41 11.18 5.11
N ALA A 59 -15.53 10.49 5.10
CA ALA A 59 -15.65 9.18 4.47
C ALA A 59 -15.12 9.28 3.02
N SER A 60 -14.65 8.15 2.47
CA SER A 60 -14.08 7.98 1.14
C SER A 60 -15.05 8.26 -0.04
N GLY A 61 -15.89 9.29 0.05
CA GLY A 61 -16.90 9.69 -0.94
C GLY A 61 -16.71 11.06 -1.58
N ASP A 62 -15.83 11.94 -1.04
CA ASP A 62 -15.74 13.33 -1.48
C ASP A 62 -14.54 13.63 -2.42
N TYR A 63 -13.70 12.63 -2.70
CA TYR A 63 -12.53 12.83 -3.56
C TYR A 63 -12.90 12.77 -5.04
N HIS A 64 -12.55 13.81 -5.79
CA HIS A 64 -12.65 13.85 -7.25
C HIS A 64 -11.26 13.75 -7.87
N PRO A 65 -11.01 12.75 -8.75
CA PRO A 65 -9.71 12.60 -9.40
C PRO A 65 -9.39 13.80 -10.28
N ALA A 66 -8.14 14.25 -10.24
CA ALA A 66 -7.65 15.33 -11.09
C ALA A 66 -7.01 14.80 -12.38
N PHE A 67 -6.45 13.58 -12.35
CA PHE A 67 -5.84 12.96 -13.52
C PHE A 67 -6.81 12.00 -14.21
N PHE A 68 -7.35 11.01 -13.52
CA PHE A 68 -8.18 9.97 -14.13
C PHE A 68 -9.56 10.47 -14.56
N THR A 69 -10.07 9.99 -15.69
CA THR A 69 -11.48 10.20 -16.06
C THR A 69 -12.40 9.42 -15.13
N ALA A 70 -13.72 9.65 -15.20
CA ALA A 70 -14.67 8.90 -14.39
C ALA A 70 -14.61 7.37 -14.64
N GLU A 71 -14.43 6.97 -15.90
CA GLU A 71 -14.33 5.57 -16.31
C GLU A 71 -13.01 4.93 -15.84
N GLU A 72 -11.89 5.62 -16.02
CA GLU A 72 -10.59 5.15 -15.56
C GLU A 72 -10.51 5.11 -14.03
N TRP A 73 -11.17 6.05 -13.35
CA TRP A 73 -11.28 6.06 -11.90
C TRP A 73 -12.09 4.88 -11.39
N ALA A 74 -13.19 4.53 -12.06
CA ALA A 74 -13.95 3.33 -11.76
C ALA A 74 -13.13 2.05 -11.99
N PHE A 75 -12.34 2.00 -13.07
CA PHE A 75 -11.36 0.94 -13.29
C PHE A 75 -10.37 0.85 -12.14
N LEU A 76 -9.74 1.98 -11.78
CA LEU A 76 -8.69 2.03 -10.77
C LEU A 76 -9.21 1.55 -9.41
N GLN A 77 -10.36 2.06 -8.97
CA GLN A 77 -11.00 1.61 -7.74
C GLN A 77 -11.30 0.11 -7.77
N ALA A 78 -11.88 -0.39 -8.87
CA ALA A 78 -12.14 -1.81 -9.03
C ALA A 78 -10.85 -2.64 -8.95
N ALA A 79 -9.76 -2.19 -9.58
CA ALA A 79 -8.50 -2.91 -9.63
C ALA A 79 -7.78 -2.92 -8.26
N VAL A 80 -7.60 -1.76 -7.61
CA VAL A 80 -6.89 -1.69 -6.32
C VAL A 80 -7.62 -2.47 -5.22
N SER A 81 -8.96 -2.54 -5.27
CA SER A 81 -9.77 -3.34 -4.35
C SER A 81 -9.55 -4.85 -4.47
N ARG A 82 -8.92 -5.30 -5.57
CA ARG A 82 -8.50 -6.70 -5.75
C ARG A 82 -7.03 -6.93 -5.36
N ILE A 83 -6.19 -5.90 -5.46
CA ILE A 83 -4.77 -5.99 -5.05
C ILE A 83 -4.64 -6.06 -3.52
N ILE A 84 -5.37 -5.21 -2.78
CA ILE A 84 -5.49 -5.29 -1.32
C ILE A 84 -6.98 -5.21 -0.98
N PRO A 85 -7.67 -6.36 -0.85
CA PRO A 85 -9.10 -6.38 -0.55
C PRO A 85 -9.37 -6.04 0.92
N ALA A 86 -10.55 -5.49 1.20
CA ALA A 86 -11.09 -5.48 2.55
C ALA A 86 -11.59 -6.89 2.90
N ASP A 87 -11.17 -7.41 4.05
CA ASP A 87 -11.50 -8.76 4.50
C ASP A 87 -11.58 -8.84 6.04
N GLU A 88 -11.59 -10.06 6.58
CA GLU A 88 -11.64 -10.30 8.03
C GLU A 88 -10.42 -9.73 8.80
N HIS A 89 -9.31 -9.45 8.11
CA HIS A 89 -8.08 -8.90 8.68
C HIS A 89 -8.05 -7.36 8.65
N GLY A 90 -9.03 -6.71 8.03
CA GLY A 90 -9.21 -5.27 8.13
C GLY A 90 -9.56 -4.55 6.82
N PRO A 91 -9.45 -3.20 6.84
CA PRO A 91 -9.72 -2.35 5.69
C PRO A 91 -8.75 -2.61 4.53
N GLY A 92 -9.23 -2.45 3.29
CA GLY A 92 -8.47 -2.67 2.07
C GLY A 92 -7.97 -1.37 1.44
N ALA A 93 -7.51 -1.48 0.19
CA ALA A 93 -6.97 -0.38 -0.61
C ALA A 93 -7.95 0.80 -0.75
N LEU A 94 -9.26 0.54 -0.82
CA LEU A 94 -10.26 1.59 -0.98
C LEU A 94 -10.39 2.42 0.29
N GLU A 95 -10.53 1.76 1.44
CA GLU A 95 -10.64 2.41 2.74
C GLU A 95 -9.36 3.16 3.10
N ALA A 96 -8.20 2.61 2.71
CA ALA A 96 -6.91 3.30 2.86
C ALA A 96 -6.77 4.52 1.94
N GLY A 97 -7.61 4.70 0.92
CA GLY A 97 -7.44 5.79 -0.06
C GLY A 97 -6.30 5.55 -1.06
N ALA A 98 -5.91 4.30 -1.32
CA ALA A 98 -4.81 3.99 -2.24
C ALA A 98 -5.09 4.51 -3.67
N ALA A 99 -6.34 4.52 -4.13
CA ALA A 99 -6.70 5.11 -5.43
C ALA A 99 -6.45 6.63 -5.45
N GLU A 100 -6.78 7.34 -4.37
CA GLU A 100 -6.53 8.79 -4.24
C GLU A 100 -5.03 9.09 -4.26
N TYR A 101 -4.24 8.29 -3.54
CA TYR A 101 -2.78 8.37 -3.61
C TYR A 101 -2.30 8.27 -5.06
N ILE A 102 -2.76 7.25 -5.81
CA ILE A 102 -2.34 7.04 -7.20
C ILE A 102 -2.69 8.25 -8.07
N ASP A 103 -3.91 8.79 -8.00
CA ASP A 103 -4.29 10.00 -8.77
C ASP A 103 -3.41 11.20 -8.42
N ARG A 104 -3.16 11.45 -7.12
CA ARG A 104 -2.28 12.54 -6.68
C ARG A 104 -0.87 12.35 -7.21
N GLN A 105 -0.32 11.14 -7.18
CA GLN A 105 0.99 10.84 -7.74
C GLN A 105 1.05 11.07 -9.24
N MET A 106 -0.04 10.79 -9.98
CA MET A 106 -0.13 11.08 -11.41
C MET A 106 -0.04 12.57 -11.74
N ASN A 107 -0.23 13.46 -10.76
CA ASN A 107 -0.11 14.91 -10.91
C ASN A 107 1.28 15.45 -10.48
N THR A 108 2.28 14.59 -10.30
CA THR A 108 3.64 14.97 -9.86
C THR A 108 4.70 14.81 -10.97
N PRO A 109 5.89 15.44 -10.83
CA PRO A 109 7.01 15.24 -11.77
C PRO A 109 7.48 13.78 -11.91
N TYR A 110 7.23 12.93 -10.91
CA TYR A 110 7.49 11.49 -11.00
C TYR A 110 6.70 10.87 -12.16
N ALA A 111 5.41 11.19 -12.27
CA ALA A 111 4.52 10.51 -13.22
C ALA A 111 4.70 10.97 -14.67
N THR A 112 5.28 12.15 -14.88
CA THR A 112 5.68 12.63 -16.22
C THR A 112 7.06 12.12 -16.63
N GLY A 113 7.77 11.42 -15.74
CA GLY A 113 9.15 10.97 -15.97
C GLY A 113 10.19 12.09 -15.87
N ALA A 114 9.84 13.26 -15.33
CA ALA A 114 10.72 14.43 -15.28
C ALA A 114 11.97 14.20 -14.39
N GLN A 115 11.93 13.21 -13.51
CA GLN A 115 13.06 12.83 -12.65
C GLN A 115 13.80 11.59 -13.16
N TRP A 116 13.41 11.03 -14.31
CA TRP A 116 13.98 9.81 -14.89
C TRP A 116 14.87 10.12 -16.08
N TYR A 117 15.84 9.25 -16.34
CA TYR A 117 16.57 9.28 -17.61
C TYR A 117 15.70 8.64 -18.69
N MET A 118 14.97 9.48 -19.44
CA MET A 118 14.02 9.08 -20.48
C MET A 118 14.59 9.28 -21.90
N GLN A 119 15.91 9.23 -22.06
CA GLN A 119 16.54 9.29 -23.39
C GLN A 119 16.87 7.88 -23.87
N GLY A 120 16.65 7.65 -25.15
CA GLY A 120 17.00 6.39 -25.79
C GLY A 120 18.53 6.15 -25.85
N PRO A 121 18.95 4.93 -26.23
CA PRO A 121 18.10 3.83 -26.69
C PRO A 121 17.37 3.11 -25.55
N PHE A 122 16.15 2.65 -25.83
CA PHE A 122 15.34 1.82 -24.93
C PHE A 122 15.50 0.35 -25.31
N VAL A 123 16.01 -0.47 -24.40
CA VAL A 123 16.29 -1.90 -24.67
C VAL A 123 15.37 -2.73 -23.79
N THR A 124 14.19 -3.09 -24.31
CA THR A 124 13.11 -3.72 -23.52
C THR A 124 13.39 -5.16 -23.12
N ASP A 125 14.37 -5.81 -23.75
CA ASP A 125 14.90 -7.13 -23.45
C ASP A 125 16.17 -7.11 -22.58
N ALA A 126 16.58 -5.92 -22.09
CA ALA A 126 17.73 -5.80 -21.22
C ALA A 126 17.52 -6.55 -19.88
N PRO A 127 18.62 -7.00 -19.25
CA PRO A 127 18.56 -7.60 -17.92
C PRO A 127 17.90 -6.67 -16.88
N ALA A 128 17.17 -7.24 -15.92
CA ALA A 128 16.42 -6.48 -14.91
C ALA A 128 17.33 -5.57 -14.06
N GLU A 129 18.61 -5.91 -13.93
CA GLU A 129 19.64 -5.13 -13.25
C GLU A 129 19.90 -3.77 -13.92
N MET A 130 19.51 -3.61 -15.18
CA MET A 130 19.61 -2.34 -15.92
C MET A 130 18.43 -1.38 -15.64
N GLY A 131 17.54 -1.74 -14.72
CA GLY A 131 16.47 -0.85 -14.26
C GLY A 131 15.37 -0.63 -15.30
N TYR A 132 14.77 0.56 -15.29
CA TYR A 132 13.64 0.89 -16.15
C TYR A 132 14.08 1.16 -17.59
N GLN A 133 13.49 0.43 -18.54
CA GLN A 133 13.90 0.44 -19.95
C GLN A 133 12.76 0.73 -20.93
N LEU A 134 11.56 1.06 -20.44
CA LEU A 134 10.44 1.45 -21.31
C LEU A 134 10.54 2.94 -21.64
N GLN A 135 10.10 3.30 -22.85
CA GLN A 135 9.97 4.69 -23.27
C GLN A 135 8.77 5.43 -22.66
N LEU A 136 7.94 4.71 -21.91
CA LEU A 136 6.71 5.21 -21.34
C LEU A 136 6.96 5.83 -19.96
N ASN A 137 6.24 6.86 -19.59
CA ASN A 137 6.20 7.33 -18.21
C ASN A 137 5.01 6.71 -17.44
N PRO A 138 4.93 6.86 -16.11
CA PRO A 138 3.82 6.30 -15.34
C PRO A 138 2.42 6.74 -15.82
N GLN A 139 2.23 8.01 -16.21
CA GLN A 139 0.95 8.47 -16.75
C GLN A 139 0.55 7.67 -18.01
N GLN A 140 1.47 7.50 -18.94
CA GLN A 140 1.26 6.75 -20.18
C GLN A 140 0.97 5.27 -19.91
N ILE A 141 1.71 4.64 -18.98
CA ILE A 141 1.46 3.26 -18.58
C ILE A 141 0.03 3.08 -18.08
N TYR A 142 -0.46 3.98 -17.23
CA TYR A 142 -1.84 3.90 -16.74
C TYR A 142 -2.87 4.07 -17.86
N ARG A 143 -2.72 5.08 -18.72
CA ARG A 143 -3.66 5.31 -19.83
C ARG A 143 -3.73 4.11 -20.78
N LEU A 144 -2.57 3.63 -21.22
CA LEU A 144 -2.49 2.50 -22.15
C LEU A 144 -2.96 1.20 -21.52
N GLY A 145 -2.56 0.93 -20.27
CA GLY A 145 -2.93 -0.29 -19.56
C GLY A 145 -4.43 -0.39 -19.26
N ILE A 146 -5.05 0.72 -18.82
CA ILE A 146 -6.50 0.77 -18.60
C ILE A 146 -7.25 0.58 -19.91
N ALA A 147 -6.89 1.34 -20.94
CA ALA A 147 -7.54 1.26 -22.26
C ALA A 147 -7.43 -0.15 -22.87
N ALA A 148 -6.25 -0.76 -22.82
CA ALA A 148 -6.03 -2.11 -23.35
C ALA A 148 -6.80 -3.18 -22.56
N THR A 149 -6.85 -3.06 -21.23
CA THR A 149 -7.63 -3.98 -20.39
C THR A 149 -9.12 -3.87 -20.69
N ASP A 150 -9.66 -2.66 -20.78
CA ASP A 150 -11.07 -2.45 -21.07
C ASP A 150 -11.43 -2.88 -22.50
N ALA A 151 -10.57 -2.62 -23.49
CA ALA A 151 -10.77 -3.10 -24.86
C ALA A 151 -10.83 -4.63 -24.92
N TRP A 152 -9.95 -5.32 -24.18
CA TRP A 152 -9.98 -6.77 -24.07
C TRP A 152 -11.28 -7.24 -23.41
N CYS A 153 -11.68 -6.63 -22.28
CA CYS A 153 -12.91 -6.97 -21.56
C CYS A 153 -14.17 -6.77 -22.42
N LEU A 154 -14.26 -5.66 -23.15
CA LEU A 154 -15.38 -5.38 -24.05
C LEU A 154 -15.45 -6.37 -25.22
N THR A 155 -14.30 -6.79 -25.74
CA THR A 155 -14.23 -7.79 -26.82
C THR A 155 -14.67 -9.16 -26.35
N GLN A 156 -14.11 -9.64 -25.23
CA GLN A 156 -14.32 -11.01 -24.72
C GLN A 156 -15.59 -11.17 -23.89
N MET A 157 -16.00 -10.14 -23.14
CA MET A 157 -17.03 -10.24 -22.09
C MET A 157 -18.17 -9.22 -22.22
N LYS A 158 -18.10 -8.29 -23.20
CA LYS A 158 -19.12 -7.25 -23.49
C LYS A 158 -19.38 -6.23 -22.38
N LYS A 159 -18.56 -6.23 -21.34
CA LYS A 159 -18.56 -5.25 -20.24
C LYS A 159 -17.12 -4.79 -20.02
N ASN A 160 -16.93 -3.55 -19.58
CA ASN A 160 -15.61 -3.07 -19.17
C ASN A 160 -15.16 -3.77 -17.88
N PHE A 161 -13.89 -3.62 -17.51
CA PHE A 161 -13.31 -4.29 -16.34
C PHE A 161 -14.05 -3.94 -15.04
N ALA A 162 -14.37 -2.66 -14.84
CA ALA A 162 -15.07 -2.18 -13.65
C ALA A 162 -16.49 -2.77 -13.52
N ALA A 163 -17.16 -3.12 -14.61
CA ALA A 163 -18.51 -3.73 -14.56
C ALA A 163 -18.50 -5.26 -14.41
N GLN A 164 -17.33 -5.90 -14.33
CA GLN A 164 -17.22 -7.33 -14.02
C GLN A 164 -17.46 -7.60 -12.52
N ASP A 165 -17.82 -8.83 -12.16
CA ASP A 165 -17.81 -9.27 -10.77
C ASP A 165 -16.38 -9.47 -10.23
N SER A 166 -16.24 -9.57 -8.91
CA SER A 166 -14.95 -9.64 -8.24
C SER A 166 -14.07 -10.83 -8.67
N ALA A 167 -14.67 -12.01 -8.85
CA ALA A 167 -13.92 -13.21 -9.24
C ALA A 167 -13.42 -13.09 -10.69
N THR A 168 -14.24 -12.54 -11.57
CA THR A 168 -13.84 -12.22 -12.95
C THR A 168 -12.72 -11.18 -12.98
N ARG A 169 -12.79 -10.13 -12.15
CA ARG A 169 -11.70 -9.13 -12.04
C ARG A 169 -10.38 -9.77 -11.61
N ASP A 170 -10.41 -10.69 -10.65
CA ASP A 170 -9.21 -11.43 -10.20
C ASP A 170 -8.60 -12.25 -11.33
N GLN A 171 -9.44 -12.97 -12.08
CA GLN A 171 -8.98 -13.77 -13.22
C GLN A 171 -8.32 -12.89 -14.29
N ILE A 172 -8.91 -11.73 -14.59
CA ILE A 172 -8.35 -10.79 -15.58
C ILE A 172 -7.02 -10.24 -15.09
N LEU A 173 -6.95 -9.76 -13.84
CA LEU A 173 -5.71 -9.25 -13.25
C LEU A 173 -4.61 -10.34 -13.22
N GLY A 174 -4.97 -11.58 -12.89
CA GLY A 174 -4.05 -12.72 -12.94
C GLY A 174 -3.52 -13.01 -14.35
N LYS A 175 -4.34 -12.82 -15.40
CA LYS A 175 -3.88 -12.94 -16.80
C LYS A 175 -2.91 -11.84 -17.20
N ILE A 176 -3.15 -10.61 -16.73
CA ILE A 176 -2.23 -9.48 -16.96
C ILE A 176 -0.89 -9.75 -16.23
N GLU A 177 -0.95 -10.21 -14.98
CA GLU A 177 0.23 -10.60 -14.19
C GLU A 177 1.04 -11.72 -14.86
N ALA A 178 0.36 -12.75 -15.36
CA ALA A 178 0.98 -13.85 -16.08
C ALA A 178 1.57 -13.42 -17.43
N GLY A 179 1.14 -12.27 -17.97
CA GLY A 179 1.50 -11.79 -19.31
C GLY A 179 0.78 -12.54 -20.43
N GLU A 180 -0.37 -13.14 -20.13
CA GLU A 180 -1.21 -13.84 -21.11
C GLU A 180 -2.00 -12.87 -21.99
N LEU A 181 -2.26 -11.65 -21.50
CA LEU A 181 -2.89 -10.61 -22.31
C LEU A 181 -1.84 -9.87 -23.14
N HIS A 182 -2.09 -9.79 -24.44
CA HIS A 182 -1.28 -9.01 -25.36
C HIS A 182 -1.81 -7.58 -25.44
N PHE A 183 -0.94 -6.62 -25.12
CA PHE A 183 -1.19 -5.18 -25.23
C PHE A 183 -0.20 -4.65 -26.26
N ASP A 184 -0.71 -3.96 -27.28
CA ASP A 184 0.09 -3.59 -28.47
C ASP A 184 1.21 -2.58 -28.14
N GLU A 185 0.92 -1.62 -27.25
CA GLU A 185 1.81 -0.47 -26.98
C GLU A 185 2.59 -0.57 -25.66
N LEU A 186 2.27 -1.56 -24.81
CA LEU A 186 2.75 -1.62 -23.43
C LEU A 186 2.83 -3.08 -22.97
N PRO A 187 3.95 -3.58 -22.41
CA PRO A 187 3.94 -4.89 -21.79
C PRO A 187 2.92 -4.97 -20.64
N ALA A 188 1.97 -5.92 -20.72
CA ALA A 188 0.91 -6.08 -19.72
C ALA A 188 1.46 -6.21 -18.28
N LYS A 189 2.56 -6.93 -18.11
CA LYS A 189 3.25 -7.07 -16.82
C LYS A 189 3.77 -5.75 -16.26
N ALA A 190 4.21 -4.82 -17.11
CA ALA A 190 4.70 -3.52 -16.65
C ALA A 190 3.57 -2.68 -16.07
N PHE A 191 2.40 -2.69 -16.72
CA PHE A 191 1.18 -2.07 -16.18
C PHE A 191 0.79 -2.67 -14.82
N PHE A 192 0.68 -3.99 -14.75
CA PHE A 192 0.29 -4.67 -13.51
C PHE A 192 1.28 -4.43 -12.38
N SER A 193 2.59 -4.48 -12.67
CA SER A 193 3.62 -4.23 -11.67
C SER A 193 3.54 -2.80 -11.13
N LEU A 194 3.33 -1.81 -11.99
CA LEU A 194 3.16 -0.42 -11.57
C LEU A 194 1.90 -0.26 -10.71
N LEU A 195 0.78 -0.86 -11.11
CA LEU A 195 -0.47 -0.83 -10.34
C LEU A 195 -0.29 -1.43 -8.93
N VAL A 196 0.33 -2.61 -8.83
CA VAL A 196 0.61 -3.27 -7.54
C VAL A 196 1.53 -2.42 -6.68
N GLN A 197 2.60 -1.89 -7.27
CA GLN A 197 3.54 -1.03 -6.56
C GLN A 197 2.83 0.19 -5.96
N ASN A 198 2.15 0.99 -6.79
CA ASN A 198 1.50 2.20 -6.29
C ASN A 198 0.32 1.91 -5.35
N THR A 199 -0.35 0.76 -5.49
CA THR A 199 -1.37 0.35 -4.51
C THR A 199 -0.77 0.09 -3.14
N ARG A 200 0.38 -0.60 -3.08
CA ARG A 200 1.11 -0.83 -1.82
C ARG A 200 1.65 0.46 -1.24
N GLU A 201 2.23 1.33 -2.08
CA GLU A 201 2.68 2.65 -1.66
C GLU A 201 1.52 3.47 -1.10
N GLY A 202 0.37 3.50 -1.79
CA GLY A 202 -0.83 4.18 -1.31
C GLY A 202 -1.42 3.58 -0.04
N PHE A 203 -1.30 2.27 0.18
CA PHE A 203 -1.80 1.62 1.40
C PHE A 203 -0.90 1.85 2.62
N PHE A 204 0.41 2.05 2.42
CA PHE A 204 1.40 2.18 3.50
C PHE A 204 2.10 3.55 3.58
N CYS A 205 1.72 4.54 2.77
CA CYS A 205 2.31 5.88 2.81
C CYS A 205 1.91 6.65 4.08
N ASP A 206 2.52 7.81 4.27
CA ASP A 206 1.99 8.78 5.23
C ASP A 206 0.67 9.40 4.69
N PRO A 207 -0.36 9.59 5.54
CA PRO A 207 -1.64 10.18 5.15
C PRO A 207 -1.56 11.50 4.39
N VAL A 208 -0.48 12.28 4.57
CA VAL A 208 -0.27 13.54 3.84
C VAL A 208 -0.32 13.37 2.31
N HIS A 209 0.01 12.17 1.81
CA HIS A 209 0.02 11.84 0.39
C HIS A 209 -1.35 11.41 -0.16
N GLY A 210 -2.39 11.31 0.68
CA GLY A 210 -3.76 10.97 0.26
C GLY A 210 -4.10 9.48 0.31
N GLY A 211 -3.11 8.64 0.61
CA GLY A 211 -3.29 7.22 0.93
C GLY A 211 -3.22 6.97 2.44
N ASN A 212 -3.20 5.69 2.83
CA ASN A 212 -3.19 5.19 4.20
C ASN A 212 -4.04 6.02 5.19
N LYS A 213 -5.27 6.36 4.79
CA LYS A 213 -6.20 7.15 5.62
C LYS A 213 -6.41 6.47 6.97
N ASP A 214 -6.48 7.29 8.03
CA ASP A 214 -6.53 6.83 9.42
C ASP A 214 -5.44 5.81 9.78
N MET A 215 -4.33 5.84 9.04
CA MET A 215 -3.17 4.96 9.19
C MET A 215 -3.55 3.48 9.25
N VAL A 216 -4.56 3.05 8.48
CA VAL A 216 -5.09 1.67 8.50
C VAL A 216 -4.01 0.63 8.21
N GLY A 217 -3.15 0.87 7.21
CA GLY A 217 -2.08 -0.05 6.87
C GLY A 217 -1.03 -0.13 7.97
N TRP A 218 -0.70 0.99 8.60
CA TRP A 218 0.25 1.03 9.71
C TRP A 218 -0.29 0.32 10.96
N ARG A 219 -1.58 0.53 11.29
CA ARG A 219 -2.25 -0.20 12.37
C ARG A 219 -2.24 -1.71 12.12
N GLN A 220 -2.48 -2.13 10.89
CA GLN A 220 -2.52 -3.55 10.53
C GLN A 220 -1.17 -4.26 10.73
N ILE A 221 -0.05 -3.58 10.45
CA ILE A 221 1.29 -4.16 10.59
C ILE A 221 1.99 -3.79 11.91
N GLY A 222 1.34 -3.00 12.78
CA GLY A 222 1.92 -2.52 14.03
C GLY A 222 3.04 -1.49 13.84
N PHE A 223 3.05 -0.76 12.72
CA PHE A 223 4.04 0.29 12.47
C PHE A 223 3.67 1.56 13.26
N PRO A 224 4.58 2.14 14.05
CA PRO A 224 4.28 3.28 14.93
C PRO A 224 4.20 4.64 14.22
N GLY A 225 4.51 4.71 12.92
CA GLY A 225 4.56 5.97 12.18
C GLY A 225 5.75 6.85 12.59
N ALA A 226 5.60 8.17 12.44
CA ALA A 226 6.62 9.19 12.67
C ALA A 226 6.84 9.52 14.16
N ARG A 227 6.98 8.49 15.01
CA ARG A 227 7.26 8.64 16.44
C ARG A 227 8.75 8.74 16.71
N ALA A 228 9.17 9.85 17.33
CA ALA A 228 10.57 10.09 17.69
C ALA A 228 11.08 9.16 18.81
N ASP A 229 10.19 8.73 19.72
CA ASP A 229 10.48 7.89 20.87
C ASP A 229 10.52 6.39 20.55
N PHE A 230 10.30 5.99 19.30
CA PHE A 230 10.27 4.59 18.88
C PHE A 230 11.63 3.88 19.02
N MET A 231 12.75 4.61 18.95
CA MET A 231 14.10 4.02 18.93
C MET A 231 14.39 3.14 20.15
N ASP A 232 13.87 3.50 21.33
CA ASP A 232 14.05 2.72 22.56
C ASP A 232 13.27 1.39 22.57
N TRP A 233 12.38 1.18 21.58
CA TRP A 233 11.49 0.03 21.47
C TRP A 233 11.90 -1.00 20.42
N VAL A 234 12.75 -0.61 19.45
CA VAL A 234 13.10 -1.44 18.28
C VAL A 234 13.72 -2.78 18.67
N GLU A 235 14.54 -2.81 19.72
CA GLU A 235 15.25 -4.03 20.14
C GLU A 235 14.39 -5.02 20.94
N ARG A 236 13.16 -4.63 21.33
CA ARG A 236 12.37 -5.40 22.29
C ARG A 236 11.62 -6.59 21.67
N ASN A 237 11.57 -6.69 20.34
CA ASN A 237 10.74 -7.66 19.62
C ASN A 237 9.30 -7.74 20.17
N GLU A 238 8.78 -6.60 20.63
CA GLU A 238 7.47 -6.43 21.25
C GLU A 238 6.65 -5.46 20.41
N ALA A 239 5.33 -5.66 20.38
CA ALA A 239 4.43 -4.72 19.71
C ALA A 239 4.53 -3.32 20.35
N TYR A 240 4.59 -2.28 19.52
CA TYR A 240 4.60 -0.91 20.03
C TYR A 240 3.24 -0.58 20.67
N PRO A 241 3.20 -0.07 21.91
CA PRO A 241 1.95 -0.01 22.68
C PRO A 241 1.03 1.16 22.30
N PHE A 242 1.51 2.13 21.52
CA PHE A 242 0.74 3.32 21.17
C PHE A 242 0.31 3.33 19.70
N PRO A 243 -0.81 4.00 19.38
CA PRO A 243 -1.26 4.12 18.00
C PRO A 243 -0.23 4.87 17.14
N PRO A 244 -0.26 4.63 15.81
CA PRO A 244 0.62 5.31 14.89
C PRO A 244 0.43 6.82 14.88
N VAL A 245 1.48 7.53 14.47
CA VAL A 245 1.49 8.99 14.33
C VAL A 245 1.88 9.38 12.90
N SER A 246 1.10 10.23 12.23
CA SER A 246 1.47 10.78 10.92
C SER A 246 2.57 11.83 11.04
N ILE A 247 3.22 12.20 9.94
CA ILE A 247 4.21 13.28 9.88
C ILE A 247 3.62 14.64 10.31
N ARG A 248 2.28 14.79 10.22
CA ARG A 248 1.54 15.96 10.70
C ARG A 248 1.22 15.90 12.20
N GLY A 249 1.52 14.79 12.86
CA GLY A 249 1.24 14.57 14.28
C GLY A 249 -0.16 14.03 14.57
N GLU A 250 -0.94 13.65 13.55
CA GLU A 250 -2.27 13.04 13.72
C GLU A 250 -2.10 11.62 14.31
N ARG A 251 -3.10 11.17 15.06
CA ARG A 251 -3.09 9.86 15.75
C ARG A 251 -4.32 9.08 15.34
N ALA A 252 -4.13 7.78 15.07
CA ALA A 252 -5.23 6.85 14.85
C ALA A 252 -5.88 6.37 16.15
#